data_AF-A0A536LIP6-F1
#
_entry.id   AF-A0A536LIP6-F1
#
_cell.length_a   1.000
_cell.length_b   1.000
_cell.length_c   1.000
_cell.angle_alpha   90.00
_cell.angle_beta   90.00
_cell.angle_gamma   90.00
#
_symmetry.space_group_name_H-M   'P 1'
#
loop_
_entity.id
_entity.type
_entity.pdbx_description
1 polymer ?
#
loop_
_entity_poly.entity_id
_entity_poly.type
_entity_poly.pdbx_seq_one_letter_code
_entity_poly.pdbx_strand_id
1 'polypeptide(L)' 'MPTLDLRFAFDEKGIKNFAPSLVGQVMSYWEDDTRLTRGRVTAAEVKRDRYGNPYIEVELEPLATPAGGGPESARATAS' A
#
# COMPACT_ATOMS: atom_id res chain seq x y z
N MET A 1 -13.57 1.08 -2.43
CA MET A 1 -12.24 0.91 -1.83
C MET A 1 -11.35 0.35 -2.92
N PRO A 2 -10.24 1.03 -3.29
CA PRO A 2 -9.32 0.51 -4.29
C PRO A 2 -8.70 -0.82 -3.84
N THR A 3 -8.42 -1.67 -4.82
CA THR A 3 -7.81 -2.99 -4.62
C THR A 3 -6.50 -3.05 -5.39
N LEU A 4 -5.44 -3.60 -4.79
CA LEU A 4 -4.11 -3.71 -5.42
C LEU A 4 -3.56 -5.13 -5.32
N ASP A 5 -2.85 -5.53 -6.36
CA ASP A 5 -2.13 -6.81 -6.43
C ASP A 5 -0.65 -6.61 -6.05
N LEU A 6 -0.24 -7.16 -4.92
CA LEU A 6 1.14 -7.12 -4.44
C LEU A 6 1.85 -8.45 -4.73
N ARG A 7 3.01 -8.36 -5.37
CA ARG A 7 3.87 -9.52 -5.67
C ARG A 7 5.16 -9.42 -4.88
N PHE A 8 5.49 -10.50 -4.17
CA PHE A 8 6.69 -10.61 -3.36
C PHE A 8 7.51 -11.81 -3.80
N ALA A 9 8.83 -11.72 -3.67
CA ALA A 9 9.74 -12.84 -3.85
C ALA A 9 9.74 -13.78 -2.63
N PHE A 10 8.56 -14.23 -2.20
CA PHE A 10 8.39 -15.19 -1.12
C PHE A 10 8.00 -16.57 -1.67
N ASP A 11 8.31 -17.61 -0.90
CA ASP A 11 7.66 -18.91 -1.09
C ASP A 11 6.20 -18.87 -0.60
N GLU A 12 5.45 -19.95 -0.86
CA GLU A 12 4.04 -20.04 -0.50
C GLU A 12 3.77 -19.93 1.02
N LYS A 13 4.71 -20.38 1.86
CA LYS A 13 4.55 -20.26 3.32
C LYS A 13 4.83 -18.84 3.77
N GLY A 14 5.87 -18.21 3.21
CA GLY A 14 6.24 -16.84 3.47
C GLY A 14 5.11 -15.87 3.14
N ILE A 15 4.49 -16.01 1.96
CA ILE A 15 3.40 -15.11 1.56
C ILE A 15 2.16 -15.25 2.45
N LYS A 16 1.80 -16.47 2.87
CA LYS A 16 0.67 -16.73 3.79
C LYS A 16 0.92 -16.17 5.19
N ASN A 17 2.15 -16.26 5.68
CA ASN A 17 2.53 -15.68 6.97
C ASN A 17 2.62 -14.15 6.92
N PHE A 18 2.99 -13.59 5.76
CA PHE A 18 3.16 -12.15 5.59
C PHE A 18 1.85 -11.41 5.37
N ALA A 19 0.90 -11.96 4.61
CA ALA A 19 -0.34 -11.25 4.23
C ALA A 19 -1.12 -10.65 5.43
N PRO A 20 -1.31 -11.36 6.57
CA PRO A 20 -2.01 -10.79 7.72
C PRO A 20 -1.33 -9.56 8.32
N SER A 21 0.00 -9.45 8.18
CA SER A 21 0.77 -8.31 8.72
C SER A 21 0.53 -6.99 7.96
N LEU A 22 -0.04 -7.07 6.76
CA LEU A 22 -0.37 -5.90 5.95
C LEU A 22 -1.61 -5.18 6.47
N VAL A 23 -2.56 -5.88 7.08
CA VAL A 23 -3.80 -5.27 7.57
C VAL A 23 -3.47 -4.21 8.62
N GLY A 24 -3.97 -3.01 8.39
CA GLY A 24 -3.72 -1.83 9.22
C GLY A 24 -2.48 -1.02 8.85
N GLN A 25 -1.60 -1.52 7.98
CA GLN A 25 -0.46 -0.75 7.46
C GLN A 25 -0.93 0.36 6.53
N VAL A 26 -0.19 1.47 6.51
CA VAL A 26 -0.39 2.55 5.54
C VAL A 26 0.64 2.40 4.43
N MET A 27 0.17 2.36 3.19
CA MET A 27 1.04 2.29 2.01
C MET A 27 0.73 3.40 1.01
N SER A 28 1.75 3.81 0.27
CA SER A 28 1.61 4.72 -0.85
C SER A 28 1.36 3.92 -2.13
N TYR A 29 0.44 4.37 -2.97
CA TYR A 29 0.11 3.75 -4.25
C TYR A 29 -0.21 4.79 -5.32
N TRP A 30 -0.07 4.41 -6.57
CA TRP A 30 -0.47 5.23 -7.71
C TRP A 30 -1.94 4.97 -8.03
N GLU A 31 -2.73 6.03 -8.01
CA GLU A 31 -4.11 6.04 -8.49
C GLU A 31 -4.12 6.60 -9.92
N ASP A 32 -4.77 5.87 -10.82
CA ASP A 32 -4.90 6.21 -12.25
C ASP A 32 -3.58 6.63 -12.92
N ASP A 33 -2.46 6.00 -12.54
CA ASP A 33 -1.08 6.26 -13.01
C ASP A 33 -0.59 7.72 -12.91
N THR A 34 -1.34 8.57 -12.21
CA THR A 34 -1.14 10.03 -12.23
C THR A 34 -0.97 10.61 -10.84
N ARG A 35 -1.59 10.01 -9.81
CA ARG A 35 -1.58 10.54 -8.46
C ARG A 35 -1.00 9.55 -7.46
N LEU A 36 0.14 9.90 -6.86
CA LEU A 36 0.66 9.19 -5.71
C LEU A 36 -0.19 9.55 -4.47
N THR A 37 -0.88 8.57 -3.92
CA THR A 37 -1.76 8.71 -2.76
C THR A 37 -1.38 7.71 -1.68
N ARG A 38 -2.05 7.77 -0.52
CA ARG A 38 -1.84 6.88 0.62
C ARG A 38 -3.15 6.22 1.03
N GLY A 39 -3.08 4.95 1.39
CA GLY A 39 -4.23 4.20 1.89
C GLY A 39 -3.85 3.28 3.03
N ARG A 40 -4.79 3.06 3.95
CA ARG A 40 -4.68 2.05 4.99
C ARG A 40 -5.22 0.73 4.46
N VAL A 41 -4.46 -0.35 4.60
CA VAL A 41 -4.93 -1.69 4.22
C VAL A 41 -6.02 -2.13 5.18
N THR A 42 -7.20 -2.46 4.65
CA THR A 42 -8.35 -2.96 5.41
C THR A 42 -8.50 -4.47 5.32
N ALA A 43 -8.09 -5.06 4.19
CA ALA A 43 -8.07 -6.50 3.97
C ALA A 43 -6.83 -6.91 3.16
N ALA A 44 -6.36 -8.14 3.37
CA ALA A 44 -5.24 -8.72 2.63
C ALA A 44 -5.48 -10.22 2.43
N GLU A 45 -5.58 -10.66 1.18
CA GLU A 45 -5.89 -12.04 0.81
C GLU A 45 -4.83 -12.64 -0.12
N VAL A 46 -4.41 -13.87 0.17
CA VAL A 46 -3.48 -14.60 -0.72
C VAL A 46 -4.28 -15.25 -1.84
N LYS A 47 -4.03 -14.84 -3.09
CA LYS A 47 -4.64 -15.40 -4.29
C LYS A 47 -3.59 -16.00 -5.21
N ARG A 48 -4.05 -16.64 -6.30
CA ARG A 48 -3.19 -17.21 -7.36
C ARG A 48 -3.59 -16.64 -8.70
N ASP A 49 -2.60 -16.36 -9.53
CA ASP A 49 -2.83 -15.94 -10.91
C ASP A 49 -3.18 -17.15 -11.81
N ARG A 50 -3.42 -16.90 -13.10
CA ARG A 50 -3.71 -17.95 -14.09
C ARG A 50 -2.62 -19.01 -14.20
N TYR A 51 -1.38 -18.69 -13.84
CA TYR A 51 -0.22 -19.57 -13.90
C TYR A 51 0.09 -20.24 -12.55
N GLY A 52 -0.71 -19.96 -11.52
CA GLY A 52 -0.57 -20.53 -10.18
C GLY A 52 0.41 -19.78 -9.28
N ASN A 53 0.98 -18.64 -9.72
CA ASN A 53 1.88 -17.85 -8.90
C ASN A 53 1.08 -17.12 -7.80
N PRO A 54 1.53 -17.18 -6.54
CA PRO A 54 0.83 -16.51 -5.46
C PRO A 54 1.06 -14.99 -5.50
N TYR A 55 0.02 -14.23 -5.18
CA TYR A 55 0.09 -12.80 -4.95
C TYR A 55 -0.84 -12.43 -3.78
N ILE A 56 -0.67 -11.24 -3.21
CA ILE A 56 -1.57 -10.74 -2.17
C ILE A 56 -2.44 -9.66 -2.80
N GLU A 57 -3.75 -9.86 -2.80
CA GLU A 57 -4.72 -8.82 -3.09
C GLU A 57 -4.98 -8.03 -1.80
N VAL A 58 -4.86 -6.71 -1.85
CA VAL A 58 -5.14 -5.84 -0.71
C VAL A 58 -6.26 -4.87 -1.02
N GLU A 59 -7.18 -4.68 -0.08
CA GLU A 59 -8.15 -3.59 -0.11
C GLU A 59 -7.60 -2.41 0.69
N LEU A 60 -7.75 -1.20 0.15
CA LEU A 60 -7.31 0.02 0.82
C LEU A 60 -8.46 0.97 1.08
N GLU A 61 -8.43 1.57 2.26
CA GLU A 61 -9.17 2.76 2.62
C GLU A 61 -8.28 3.99 2.37
N PRO A 62 -8.60 4.88 1.41
CA PRO A 62 -7.81 6.07 1.13
C PRO A 62 -7.73 6.97 2.36
N LEU A 63 -6.52 7.39 2.71
CA LEU A 63 -6.33 8.43 3.71
C LEU A 63 -6.49 9.78 3.02
N ALA A 64 -7.29 10.67 3.61
CA ALA A 64 -7.38 12.03 3.13
C ALA A 64 -5.97 12.64 3.14
N THR A 65 -5.41 12.90 1.94
CA THR A 65 -4.18 13.65 1.81
C THR A 65 -4.45 15.05 2.36
N PRO A 66 -3.75 15.52 3.42
CA PRO A 66 -3.84 16.93 3.77
C PRO A 66 -3.41 17.73 2.54
N ALA A 67 -4.29 18.61 2.07
CA ALA A 67 -3.98 19.51 0.98
C ALA A 67 -2.79 20.40 1.40
N GLY A 68 -1.60 20.09 0.89
CA GLY A 68 -0.37 20.85 1.16
C GLY A 68 0.45 20.30 2.33
N GLY A 69 1.64 19.76 2.01
CA GLY A 69 2.59 19.32 3.04
C GLY A 69 3.71 18.45 2.50
N GLY A 70 4.34 18.84 1.39
CA GLY A 70 5.69 18.35 1.10
C GLY A 70 6.64 18.81 2.22
N PRO A 71 7.73 18.08 2.49
CA PRO A 71 8.69 18.46 3.54
C PRO A 71 9.53 19.65 3.06
N GLU A 72 8.97 20.85 3.09
CA GLU A 72 9.78 22.05 3.25
C GLU A 72 10.01 22.23 4.75
N SER A 73 11.03 21.54 5.25
CA SER A 73 11.62 21.80 6.55
C SER A 73 11.95 23.29 6.66
N ALA A 74 11.13 24.00 7.42
CA ALA A 74 11.51 25.07 8.34
C ALA A 74 12.95 25.59 8.18
N ARG A 75 13.16 26.48 7.21
CA ARG A 75 14.24 27.47 7.26
C ARG A 75 13.68 28.86 7.00
N ALA A 76 12.89 29.33 7.94
CA ALA A 76 12.72 30.75 8.19
C ALA A 76 12.52 30.94 9.69
N THR A 77 13.54 31.46 10.38
CA THR A 77 13.50 32.62 11.29
C THR A 77 14.65 32.56 12.31
N ALA A 78 15.60 33.48 12.17
CA ALA A 78 16.33 34.24 13.21
C ALA A 78 17.52 34.92 12.49
N SER A 79 17.31 36.15 12.02
CA SER A 79 17.78 37.43 12.62
C SER A 79 19.25 37.73 12.32
#